data_AF-A0A1Z9U201-F1
#
_entry.id   AF-A0A1Z9U201-F1
#
_cell.length_a   1.000
_cell.length_b   1.000
_cell.length_c   1.000
_cell.angle_alpha   90.00
_cell.angle_beta   90.00
_cell.angle_gamma   90.00
#
_symmetry.space_group_name_H-M   'P 1'
#
loop_
_entity.id
_entity.type
_entity.pdbx_description
1 polymer ?
#
loop_
_entity_poly.entity_id
_entity_poly.type
_entity_poly.pdbx_seq_one_letter_code
_entity_poly.pdbx_strand_id
1 'polypeptide(L)'
;MGKPKITDKRWSIDLEKRIQEEHYGETYNSRYSFNPDSKKEIFVIDTPPPYPSGTWHIGAVAQYSMIDVIARSQRLLGKEVYFPWGVDRNGINIEFTVEKKTGKKMRTFERGNFIDICRDTIEEYTQAMRETACRVGLSCSFENEYLTDSPEYRSVSQSIFVDLFKQGNIVEDLRPNIYDPVEGTTIADAEVQRISRSTKLCDVIWETEDGENVIITTTRPELICACGIVLVHPEDSRYSHLIGKEIHLPLAVNGRSKKVIISSHHSVKMEFGSGVLMVCSFGDQNDVSVFREFGLDPFVAINLKGEMTEISGPLSGLSVIEARKKAIEILEQENKLSSIKDHEQEIPVSERGNNPVEIILLKEWYVKQIHTLERMNELVSEINFIPPRNKQFLDDWMQNISIDWPISRRRWYHTEVPIWYTEDGSKVVVPPSGVYVQPWRDLPPMDSEVLDRETKETLGIYEDMKAQLGELTGEEKVFDTWMDSSNSNLFVSG
;
A
#
# COMPACT_ATOMS: atom_id res chain seq x y z
N MET A 1 29.61 26.91 44.49
CA MET A 1 28.96 25.72 43.92
C MET A 1 27.76 25.37 44.79
N GLY A 2 26.57 25.24 44.21
CA GLY A 2 25.37 24.84 44.96
C GLY A 2 25.52 23.42 45.51
N LYS A 3 24.83 23.11 46.63
CA LYS A 3 24.73 21.74 47.12
C LYS A 3 24.10 20.84 46.03
N PRO A 4 24.53 19.59 45.88
CA PRO A 4 23.93 18.67 44.91
C PRO A 4 22.45 18.46 45.25
N LYS A 5 21.58 18.58 44.24
CA LYS A 5 20.14 18.33 44.39
C LYS A 5 19.83 16.86 44.68
N ILE A 6 20.61 15.94 44.11
CA ILE A 6 20.50 14.49 44.33
C ILE A 6 21.49 14.10 45.42
N THR A 7 20.98 13.60 46.55
CA THR A 7 21.79 13.21 47.72
C THR A 7 21.96 11.70 47.86
N ASP A 8 21.23 10.92 47.06
CA ASP A 8 21.23 9.46 47.08
C ASP A 8 22.60 8.91 46.66
N LYS A 9 23.09 7.93 47.43
CA LYS A 9 24.43 7.34 47.22
C LYS A 9 24.44 6.16 46.25
N ARG A 10 23.27 5.63 45.90
CA ARG A 10 23.08 4.47 45.02
C ARG A 10 21.87 4.70 44.13
N TRP A 11 21.92 4.15 42.93
CA TRP A 11 20.78 4.11 42.04
C TRP A 11 19.70 3.16 42.59
N SER A 12 18.45 3.54 42.41
CA SER A 12 17.26 2.72 42.63
C SER A 12 16.16 3.14 41.64
N ILE A 13 15.18 2.27 41.43
CA ILE A 13 14.02 2.58 40.60
C ILE A 13 13.26 3.79 41.17
N ASP A 14 13.15 3.90 42.49
CA ASP A 14 12.47 5.03 43.14
C ASP A 14 13.23 6.35 42.96
N LEU A 15 14.57 6.32 42.96
CA LEU A 15 15.38 7.49 42.65
C LEU A 15 15.11 7.95 41.21
N GLU A 16 15.13 7.03 40.26
CA GLU A 16 14.89 7.35 38.85
C GLU A 16 13.47 7.90 38.62
N LYS A 17 12.45 7.28 39.23
CA LYS A 17 11.07 7.77 39.18
C LYS A 17 10.96 9.20 39.71
N ARG A 18 11.54 9.49 40.87
CA ARG A 18 11.55 10.85 41.44
C ARG A 18 12.26 11.85 40.53
N ILE A 19 13.39 11.47 39.94
CA ILE A 19 14.10 12.33 38.97
C ILE A 19 13.20 12.61 37.76
N GLN A 20 12.49 11.59 37.26
CA GLN A 20 11.60 11.75 36.11
C GLN A 20 10.35 12.57 36.45
N GLU A 21 9.73 12.36 37.60
CA GLU A 21 8.61 13.17 38.07
C GLU A 21 9.00 14.65 38.17
N GLU A 22 10.18 14.97 38.71
CA GLU A 22 10.73 16.33 38.68
C GLU A 22 11.04 16.77 37.23
N HIS A 23 11.54 15.86 36.39
CA HIS A 23 11.87 16.15 35.00
C HIS A 23 10.67 16.51 34.15
N TYR A 24 9.53 15.84 34.31
CA TYR A 24 8.29 16.08 33.55
C TYR A 24 7.30 17.00 34.29
N GLY A 25 7.70 17.58 35.42
CA GLY A 25 6.90 18.58 36.14
C GLY A 25 6.82 19.93 35.42
N GLU A 26 6.45 20.98 36.16
CA GLU A 26 6.04 22.30 35.62
C GLU A 26 7.04 22.97 34.65
N THR A 27 8.33 22.65 34.74
CA THR A 27 9.37 23.27 33.91
C THR A 27 9.67 22.50 32.62
N TYR A 28 9.00 21.37 32.36
CA TYR A 28 9.29 20.53 31.18
C TYR A 28 9.10 21.30 29.88
N ASN A 29 7.94 21.93 29.68
CA ASN A 29 7.63 22.65 28.46
C ASN A 29 8.65 23.77 28.22
N SER A 30 9.01 24.54 29.25
CA SER A 30 10.03 25.59 29.11
C SER A 30 11.43 25.08 28.73
N ARG A 31 11.74 23.80 29.00
CA ARG A 31 13.05 23.18 28.68
C ARG A 31 13.12 22.65 27.25
N TYR A 32 11.99 22.22 26.70
CA TYR A 32 11.91 21.56 25.38
C TYR A 32 10.93 22.24 24.41
N SER A 33 10.48 23.44 24.74
CA SER A 33 9.79 24.34 23.82
C SER A 33 10.71 24.68 22.66
N PHE A 34 10.13 24.89 21.49
CA PHE A 34 10.83 25.35 20.31
C PHE A 34 10.44 26.79 20.02
N ASN A 35 11.43 27.64 19.73
CA ASN A 35 11.20 29.01 19.28
C ASN A 35 11.68 29.18 17.82
N PRO A 36 10.77 29.30 16.83
CA PRO A 36 11.15 29.50 15.43
C PRO A 36 11.89 30.82 15.19
N ASP A 37 11.68 31.83 16.03
CA ASP A 37 12.34 33.15 15.95
C ASP A 37 13.68 33.20 16.72
N SER A 38 14.18 32.05 17.18
CA SER A 38 15.45 31.96 17.89
C SER A 38 16.62 32.39 17.00
N LYS A 39 17.57 33.15 17.57
CA LYS A 39 18.81 33.53 16.86
C LYS A 39 19.84 32.41 16.79
N LYS A 40 19.58 31.27 17.43
CA LYS A 40 20.45 30.10 17.37
C LYS A 40 20.25 29.37 16.04
N GLU A 41 21.21 28.53 15.67
CA GLU A 41 21.02 27.60 14.57
C GLU A 41 19.84 26.66 14.88
N ILE A 42 18.87 26.59 13.96
CA ILE A 42 17.72 25.69 14.08
C ILE A 42 18.15 24.28 13.69
N PHE A 43 17.73 23.28 14.48
CA PHE A 43 17.96 21.87 14.20
C PHE A 43 16.64 21.11 14.34
N VAL A 44 16.09 20.68 13.21
CA VAL A 44 14.81 19.96 13.15
C VAL A 44 15.05 18.46 13.10
N ILE A 45 14.29 17.72 13.90
CA ILE A 45 14.28 16.26 13.91
C ILE A 45 12.86 15.82 13.56
N ASP A 46 12.68 15.33 12.33
CA ASP A 46 11.52 14.53 11.98
C ASP A 46 11.78 13.08 12.44
N THR A 47 10.79 12.48 13.08
CA THR A 47 10.86 11.09 13.53
C THR A 47 9.81 10.26 12.84
N PRO A 48 10.10 9.00 12.48
CA PRO A 48 9.08 8.10 11.97
C PRO A 48 8.00 7.95 13.05
N PRO A 49 6.79 8.49 12.84
CA PRO A 49 5.77 8.52 13.87
C PRO A 49 5.44 7.06 14.26
N PRO A 50 5.50 6.71 15.55
CA PRO A 50 5.28 5.36 16.00
C PRO A 50 3.79 5.02 15.87
N TYR A 51 3.50 3.79 15.45
CA TYR A 51 2.13 3.27 15.47
C TYR A 51 1.71 2.92 16.90
N PRO A 52 0.50 3.33 17.34
CA PRO A 52 -0.08 2.96 18.63
C PRO A 52 -0.64 1.52 18.59
N SER A 53 0.19 0.55 18.20
CA SER A 53 -0.19 -0.86 18.09
C SER A 53 0.42 -1.68 19.23
N GLY A 54 -0.23 -1.67 20.39
CA GLY A 54 0.21 -2.41 21.57
C GLY A 54 1.35 -1.73 22.34
N THR A 55 2.06 -2.49 23.17
CA THR A 55 3.13 -1.97 24.02
C THR A 55 4.41 -1.74 23.22
N TRP A 56 5.03 -0.57 23.41
CA TRP A 56 6.34 -0.24 22.83
C TRP A 56 7.39 -1.32 23.17
N HIS A 57 7.90 -1.99 22.14
CA HIS A 57 8.91 -3.02 22.29
C HIS A 57 10.32 -2.42 22.41
N ILE A 58 11.29 -3.25 22.81
CA ILE A 58 12.69 -2.82 23.06
C ILE A 58 13.35 -2.14 21.84
N GLY A 59 12.91 -2.49 20.62
CA GLY A 59 13.42 -1.88 19.38
C GLY A 59 13.01 -0.41 19.26
N ALA A 60 11.74 -0.08 19.54
CA ALA A 60 11.27 1.30 19.57
C ALA A 60 12.02 2.11 20.64
N VAL A 61 12.16 1.56 21.84
CA VAL A 61 12.90 2.21 22.95
C VAL A 61 14.35 2.47 22.56
N ALA A 62 15.04 1.50 21.96
CA ALA A 62 16.43 1.65 21.54
C ALA A 62 16.59 2.74 20.47
N GLN A 63 15.74 2.74 19.44
CA GLN A 63 15.80 3.70 18.34
C GLN A 63 15.51 5.13 18.81
N TYR A 64 14.42 5.32 19.55
CA TYR A 64 14.05 6.65 20.07
C TYR A 64 15.05 7.19 21.08
N SER A 65 15.69 6.33 21.89
CA SER A 65 16.76 6.76 22.79
C SER A 65 17.97 7.30 22.01
N MET A 66 18.32 6.73 20.86
CA MET A 66 19.42 7.24 20.02
C MET A 66 19.09 8.61 19.43
N ILE A 67 17.86 8.80 18.96
CA ILE A 67 17.36 10.08 18.46
C ILE A 67 17.40 11.13 19.59
N ASP A 68 16.96 10.77 20.79
CA ASP A 68 16.97 11.65 21.95
C ASP A 68 18.39 12.09 22.35
N VAL A 69 19.37 11.19 22.27
CA VAL A 69 20.78 11.53 22.49
C VAL A 69 21.24 12.59 21.49
N ILE A 70 20.86 12.49 20.22
CA ILE A 70 21.16 13.51 19.20
C ILE A 70 20.49 14.83 19.59
N ALA A 71 19.19 14.82 19.87
CA ALA A 71 18.42 16.02 20.23
C ALA A 71 19.06 16.74 21.44
N ARG A 72 19.37 16.01 22.51
CA ARG A 72 20.04 16.55 23.70
C ARG A 72 21.42 17.10 23.38
N SER A 73 22.21 16.39 22.58
CA SER A 73 23.56 16.83 22.20
C SER A 73 23.52 18.13 21.40
N GLN A 74 22.60 18.27 20.44
CA GLN A 74 22.44 19.50 19.67
C GLN A 74 21.98 20.68 20.54
N ARG A 75 21.08 20.46 21.51
CA ARG A 75 20.72 21.49 22.51
C ARG A 75 21.93 21.91 23.35
N LEU A 76 22.76 20.95 23.79
CA LEU A 76 23.99 21.23 24.55
C LEU A 76 25.05 21.98 23.73
N LEU A 77 25.06 21.78 22.40
CA LEU A 77 25.89 22.54 21.46
C LEU A 77 25.33 23.96 21.19
N GLY A 78 24.20 24.33 21.79
CA GLY A 78 23.62 25.67 21.70
C GLY A 78 22.66 25.88 20.55
N LYS A 79 22.21 24.81 19.87
CA LYS A 79 21.18 24.90 18.81
C LYS A 79 19.77 25.04 19.38
N GLU A 80 18.87 25.60 18.58
CA GLU A 80 17.43 25.59 18.83
C GLU A 80 16.84 24.32 18.20
N VAL A 81 16.51 23.33 19.02
CA VAL A 81 16.14 21.99 18.52
C VAL A 81 14.63 21.84 18.50
N TYR A 82 14.05 21.64 17.32
CA TYR A 82 12.68 21.17 17.15
C TYR A 82 12.67 19.64 17.07
N PHE A 83 12.05 19.01 18.05
CA PHE A 83 11.92 17.55 18.13
C PHE A 83 10.49 17.22 18.60
N PRO A 84 9.48 17.33 17.72
CA PRO A 84 8.09 17.07 18.08
C PRO A 84 7.84 15.58 18.34
N TRP A 85 6.73 15.29 19.01
CA TRP A 85 6.25 13.93 19.19
C TRP A 85 5.14 13.64 18.17
N GLY A 86 5.44 12.85 17.15
CA GLY A 86 4.44 12.38 16.18
C GLY A 86 3.80 11.08 16.63
N VAL A 87 2.57 10.81 16.19
CA VAL A 87 1.91 9.50 16.34
C VAL A 87 1.16 9.12 15.06
N ASP A 88 1.45 7.94 14.51
CA ASP A 88 0.77 7.49 13.30
C ASP A 88 -0.50 6.72 13.65
N ARG A 89 -1.64 7.40 13.51
CA ARG A 89 -2.96 6.91 13.94
C ARG A 89 -3.80 6.35 12.79
N ASN A 90 -3.42 6.55 11.54
CA ASN A 90 -4.18 6.03 10.40
C ASN A 90 -3.91 4.53 10.19
N GLY A 91 -4.84 3.84 9.52
CA GLY A 91 -4.53 2.57 8.88
C GLY A 91 -5.31 1.34 9.32
N ILE A 92 -5.03 0.25 8.60
CA ILE A 92 -5.67 -1.05 8.82
C ILE A 92 -5.44 -1.64 10.21
N ASN A 93 -4.37 -1.24 10.92
CA ASN A 93 -4.00 -1.81 12.22
C ASN A 93 -5.04 -1.50 13.30
N ILE A 94 -5.51 -0.25 13.34
CA ILE A 94 -6.57 0.14 14.28
C ILE A 94 -7.91 -0.46 13.87
N GLU A 95 -8.21 -0.51 12.58
CA GLU A 95 -9.43 -1.15 12.09
C GLU A 95 -9.48 -2.63 12.50
N PHE A 96 -8.39 -3.38 12.33
CA PHE A 96 -8.28 -4.78 12.81
C PHE A 96 -8.39 -4.91 14.31
N THR A 97 -7.82 -3.96 15.05
CA THR A 97 -7.95 -3.95 16.51
C THR A 97 -9.41 -3.82 16.92
N VAL A 98 -10.17 -2.94 16.26
CA VAL A 98 -11.62 -2.79 16.47
C VAL A 98 -12.37 -4.04 16.03
N GLU A 99 -12.09 -4.60 14.85
CA GLU A 99 -12.73 -5.83 14.38
C GLU A 99 -12.52 -6.99 15.37
N LYS A 100 -11.31 -7.14 15.89
CA LYS A 100 -10.96 -8.17 16.88
C LYS A 100 -11.63 -7.92 18.23
N LYS A 101 -11.66 -6.67 18.72
CA LYS A 101 -12.32 -6.31 19.98
C LYS A 101 -13.83 -6.51 19.91
N THR A 102 -14.45 -6.21 18.77
CA THR A 102 -15.91 -6.25 18.59
C THR A 102 -16.43 -7.58 18.05
N GLY A 103 -15.57 -8.40 17.44
CA GLY A 103 -15.95 -9.63 16.74
C GLY A 103 -16.75 -9.39 15.44
N LYS A 104 -16.75 -8.16 14.92
CA LYS A 104 -17.51 -7.75 13.73
C LYS A 104 -16.56 -7.19 12.67
N LYS A 105 -16.86 -7.45 11.40
CA LYS A 105 -16.09 -6.91 10.28
C LYS A 105 -16.45 -5.44 10.02
N MET A 106 -15.47 -4.63 9.60
CA MET A 106 -15.59 -3.21 9.29
C MET A 106 -16.84 -2.93 8.44
N ARG A 107 -17.00 -3.67 7.34
CA ARG A 107 -18.11 -3.51 6.38
C ARG A 107 -19.51 -3.83 6.95
N THR A 108 -19.61 -4.32 8.19
CA THR A 108 -20.89 -4.54 8.87
C THR A 108 -21.35 -3.35 9.71
N PHE A 109 -20.49 -2.32 9.87
CA PHE A 109 -20.81 -1.09 10.57
C PHE A 109 -21.29 -0.01 9.59
N GLU A 110 -21.96 1.01 10.12
CA GLU A 110 -22.06 2.31 9.44
C GLU A 110 -20.68 2.99 9.49
N ARG A 111 -20.25 3.62 8.39
CA ARG A 111 -18.87 4.13 8.19
C ARG A 111 -18.48 5.16 9.25
N GLY A 112 -19.33 6.14 9.54
CA GLY A 112 -19.08 7.17 10.55
C GLY A 112 -18.90 6.57 11.95
N ASN A 113 -19.82 5.70 12.36
CA ASN A 113 -19.74 5.02 13.65
C ASN A 113 -18.47 4.17 13.79
N PHE A 114 -18.07 3.45 12.74
CA PHE A 114 -16.81 2.69 12.78
C PHE A 114 -15.59 3.59 12.95
N ILE A 115 -15.56 4.72 12.24
CA ILE A 115 -14.48 5.72 12.37
C ILE A 115 -14.41 6.25 13.81
N ASP A 116 -15.54 6.57 14.43
CA ASP A 116 -15.56 7.05 15.82
C ASP A 116 -15.06 5.98 16.80
N ILE A 117 -15.46 4.70 16.63
CA ILE A 117 -14.96 3.58 17.44
C ILE A 117 -13.43 3.42 17.29
N CYS A 118 -12.89 3.55 16.07
CA CYS A 118 -11.45 3.53 15.83
C CYS A 118 -10.74 4.69 16.55
N ARG A 119 -11.30 5.90 16.48
CA ARG A 119 -10.75 7.09 17.16
C ARG A 119 -10.71 6.92 18.68
N ASP A 120 -11.78 6.42 19.27
CA ASP A 120 -11.84 6.20 20.71
C ASP A 120 -10.87 5.08 21.14
N THR A 121 -10.80 4.01 20.33
CA THR A 121 -9.94 2.86 20.62
C THR A 121 -8.46 3.22 20.55
N ILE A 122 -8.05 4.03 19.58
CA ILE A 122 -6.64 4.37 19.37
C ILE A 122 -6.10 5.38 20.39
N GLU A 123 -6.99 6.17 21.00
CA GLU A 123 -6.63 7.15 22.02
C GLU A 123 -6.01 6.49 23.26
N GLU A 124 -6.59 5.38 23.73
CA GLU A 124 -6.05 4.61 24.86
C GLU A 124 -4.60 4.16 24.62
N TYR A 125 -4.30 3.69 23.41
CA TYR A 125 -2.95 3.26 23.03
C TYR A 125 -2.00 4.45 22.85
N THR A 126 -2.50 5.57 22.34
CA THR A 126 -1.73 6.81 22.17
C THR A 126 -1.27 7.35 23.52
N GLN A 127 -2.16 7.41 24.52
CA GLN A 127 -1.81 7.85 25.87
C GLN A 127 -0.81 6.89 26.55
N ALA A 128 -1.03 5.58 26.47
CA ALA A 128 -0.10 4.59 27.04
C ALA A 128 1.31 4.67 26.41
N MET A 129 1.38 4.94 25.11
CA MET A 129 2.64 5.13 24.40
C MET A 129 3.35 6.43 24.82
N ARG A 130 2.59 7.53 24.99
CA ARG A 130 3.12 8.79 25.50
C ARG A 130 3.67 8.65 26.93
N GLU A 131 2.96 7.95 27.81
CA GLU A 131 3.45 7.62 29.17
C GLU A 131 4.75 6.81 29.11
N THR A 132 4.84 5.85 28.19
CA THR A 132 6.05 5.04 28.00
C THR A 132 7.22 5.91 27.49
N ALA A 133 6.99 6.78 26.51
CA ALA A 133 7.98 7.74 26.02
C ALA A 133 8.50 8.65 27.14
N CYS A 134 7.60 9.17 27.99
CA CYS A 134 7.96 9.92 29.19
C CYS A 134 8.83 9.06 30.14
N ARG A 135 8.41 7.82 30.42
CA ARG A 135 9.13 6.89 31.30
C ARG A 135 10.51 6.50 30.76
N VAL A 136 10.71 6.46 29.44
CA VAL A 136 12.03 6.27 28.81
C VAL A 136 12.94 7.49 29.02
N GLY A 137 12.36 8.69 29.17
CA GLY A 137 13.11 9.92 29.39
C GLY A 137 13.27 10.77 28.12
N LEU A 138 12.40 10.62 27.12
CA LEU A 138 12.51 11.37 25.87
C LEU A 138 12.32 12.89 26.07
N SER A 139 13.14 13.68 25.38
CA SER A 139 13.13 15.14 25.36
C SER A 139 12.36 15.72 24.17
N CYS A 140 11.26 15.06 23.79
CA CYS A 140 10.37 15.54 22.75
C CYS A 140 9.63 16.80 23.19
N SER A 141 9.22 17.63 22.24
CA SER A 141 8.29 18.72 22.48
C SER A 141 6.86 18.15 22.47
N PHE A 142 6.44 17.55 23.58
CA PHE A 142 5.08 16.98 23.70
C PHE A 142 3.95 18.03 23.62
N GLU A 143 4.29 19.32 23.71
CA GLU A 143 3.36 20.43 23.44
C GLU A 143 3.06 20.59 21.95
N ASN A 144 4.03 20.23 21.09
CA ASN A 144 3.90 20.22 19.64
C ASN A 144 3.67 18.79 19.14
N GLU A 145 2.82 18.04 19.84
CA GLU A 145 2.39 16.71 19.39
C GLU A 145 1.59 16.84 18.11
N TYR A 146 1.86 15.96 17.14
CA TYR A 146 1.05 15.85 15.92
C TYR A 146 0.56 14.43 15.74
N LEU A 147 -0.65 14.32 15.22
CA LEU A 147 -1.37 13.08 15.03
C LEU A 147 -1.72 12.97 13.55
N THR A 148 -1.37 11.86 12.90
CA THR A 148 -1.62 11.72 11.45
C THR A 148 -3.11 11.68 11.10
N ASP A 149 -3.99 11.40 12.08
CA ASP A 149 -5.45 11.44 11.93
C ASP A 149 -6.09 12.80 12.32
N SER A 150 -5.28 13.82 12.65
CA SER A 150 -5.80 15.16 12.96
C SER A 150 -6.27 15.89 11.70
N PRO A 151 -7.29 16.76 11.79
CA PRO A 151 -7.74 17.58 10.66
C PRO A 151 -6.60 18.39 10.03
N GLU A 152 -5.69 18.92 10.84
CA GLU A 152 -4.56 19.72 10.38
C GLU A 152 -3.60 18.88 9.53
N TYR A 153 -3.21 17.69 10.00
CA TYR A 153 -2.32 16.80 9.24
C TYR A 153 -2.99 16.31 7.95
N ARG A 154 -4.26 15.89 8.03
CA ARG A 154 -5.03 15.43 6.86
C ARG A 154 -5.21 16.51 5.81
N SER A 155 -5.35 17.78 6.23
CA SER A 155 -5.42 18.91 5.29
C SER A 155 -4.13 19.06 4.47
N VAL A 156 -2.96 18.78 5.05
CA VAL A 156 -1.67 18.80 4.36
C VAL A 156 -1.58 17.67 3.34
N SER A 157 -1.90 16.43 3.74
CA SER A 157 -1.94 15.28 2.81
C SER A 157 -2.90 15.52 1.64
N GLN A 158 -4.10 16.03 1.90
CA GLN A 158 -5.08 16.35 0.87
C GLN A 158 -4.61 17.48 -0.06
N SER A 159 -3.94 18.51 0.49
CA SER A 159 -3.39 19.61 -0.31
C SER A 159 -2.31 19.13 -1.26
N ILE A 160 -1.38 18.29 -0.78
CA ILE A 160 -0.33 17.67 -1.61
C ILE A 160 -0.96 16.82 -2.72
N PHE A 161 -1.99 16.05 -2.40
CA PHE A 161 -2.73 15.28 -3.40
C PHE A 161 -3.35 16.19 -4.48
N VAL A 162 -4.05 17.26 -4.08
CA VAL A 162 -4.71 18.18 -5.02
C VAL A 162 -3.66 18.85 -5.92
N ASP A 163 -2.54 19.28 -5.37
CA ASP A 163 -1.45 19.91 -6.14
C ASP A 163 -0.85 18.95 -7.17
N LEU A 164 -0.52 17.72 -6.75
CA LEU A 164 0.02 16.70 -7.65
C LEU A 164 -1.00 16.23 -8.68
N PHE A 165 -2.29 16.19 -8.32
CA PHE A 165 -3.39 15.88 -9.23
C PHE A 165 -3.55 16.93 -10.33
N LYS A 166 -3.55 18.22 -9.96
CA LYS A 166 -3.61 19.34 -10.92
C LYS A 166 -2.41 19.37 -11.86
N GLN A 167 -1.23 18.95 -11.38
CA GLN A 167 -0.02 18.83 -12.19
C GLN A 167 0.00 17.58 -13.10
N GLY A 168 -0.98 16.67 -12.98
CA GLY A 168 -1.03 15.42 -13.75
C GLY A 168 -0.06 14.34 -13.26
N ASN A 169 0.55 14.55 -12.08
CA ASN A 169 1.42 13.58 -11.39
C ASN A 169 0.62 12.53 -10.62
N ILE A 170 -0.64 12.82 -10.30
CA ILE A 170 -1.59 11.82 -9.81
C ILE A 170 -2.62 11.50 -10.89
N VAL A 171 -2.82 10.21 -11.15
CA VAL A 171 -3.77 9.71 -12.14
C VAL A 171 -4.66 8.62 -11.56
N GLU A 172 -5.88 8.54 -12.07
CA GLU A 172 -6.74 7.39 -11.85
C GLU A 172 -6.63 6.47 -13.07
N ASP A 173 -6.23 5.22 -12.86
CA ASP A 173 -5.98 4.30 -13.97
C ASP A 173 -6.42 2.88 -13.59
N LEU A 174 -6.74 2.08 -14.60
CA LEU A 174 -7.14 0.69 -14.45
C LEU A 174 -5.90 -0.20 -14.62
N ARG A 175 -5.30 -0.63 -13.50
CA ARG A 175 -4.04 -1.39 -13.53
C ARG A 175 -4.12 -2.69 -12.72
N PRO A 176 -3.19 -3.63 -12.95
CA PRO A 176 -3.06 -4.81 -12.12
C PRO A 176 -2.53 -4.39 -10.75
N ASN A 177 -3.24 -4.74 -9.69
CA ASN A 177 -2.84 -4.44 -8.31
C ASN A 177 -2.77 -5.73 -7.51
N ILE A 178 -1.80 -5.80 -6.61
CA ILE A 178 -1.78 -6.79 -5.56
C ILE A 178 -2.93 -6.47 -4.62
N TYR A 179 -3.76 -7.46 -4.34
CA TYR A 179 -5.03 -7.31 -3.65
C TYR A 179 -5.22 -8.44 -2.66
N ASP A 180 -5.66 -8.10 -1.45
CA ASP A 180 -6.10 -9.05 -0.43
C ASP A 180 -7.64 -9.18 -0.52
N PRO A 181 -8.18 -10.31 -1.02
CA PRO A 181 -9.63 -10.49 -1.11
C PRO A 181 -10.31 -10.70 0.23
N VAL A 182 -9.57 -11.12 1.26
CA VAL A 182 -10.10 -11.31 2.61
C VAL A 182 -10.33 -9.94 3.25
N GLU A 183 -9.38 -9.02 3.08
CA GLU A 183 -9.43 -7.68 3.67
C GLU A 183 -10.03 -6.61 2.76
N GLY A 184 -10.25 -6.95 1.49
CA GLY A 184 -10.96 -6.12 0.54
C GLY A 184 -10.18 -4.89 0.10
N THR A 185 -8.84 -4.96 0.07
CA THR A 185 -7.99 -3.80 -0.20
C THR A 185 -6.76 -4.14 -1.02
N THR A 186 -6.29 -3.15 -1.77
CA THR A 186 -4.98 -3.18 -2.44
C THR A 186 -3.86 -3.15 -1.42
N ILE A 187 -2.75 -3.80 -1.78
CA ILE A 187 -1.53 -3.97 -0.97
C ILE A 187 -0.36 -3.43 -1.79
N ALA A 188 0.51 -2.62 -1.20
CA ALA A 188 1.73 -2.19 -1.87
C ALA A 188 2.73 -3.36 -1.96
N ASP A 189 3.60 -3.36 -2.97
CA ASP A 189 4.61 -4.44 -3.13
C ASP A 189 5.52 -4.57 -1.90
N ALA A 190 5.85 -3.45 -1.25
CA ALA A 190 6.60 -3.41 0.00
C ALA A 190 5.88 -4.08 1.20
N GLU A 191 4.56 -4.28 1.12
CA GLU A 191 3.71 -4.90 2.15
C GLU A 191 3.45 -6.39 1.88
N VAL A 192 4.11 -6.97 0.88
CA VAL A 192 3.98 -8.40 0.50
C VAL A 192 5.11 -9.21 1.11
N GLN A 193 4.74 -10.29 1.81
CA GLN A 193 5.67 -11.29 2.33
C GLN A 193 5.49 -12.61 1.59
N ARG A 194 6.50 -13.47 1.62
CA ARG A 194 6.44 -14.80 1.02
C ARG A 194 6.50 -15.89 2.08
N ILE A 195 5.62 -16.87 1.96
CA ILE A 195 5.60 -18.06 2.83
C ILE A 195 5.72 -19.33 1.98
N SER A 196 6.44 -20.33 2.49
CA SER A 196 6.53 -21.65 1.85
C SER A 196 5.23 -22.43 2.05
N ARG A 197 4.73 -23.03 0.98
CA ARG A 197 3.54 -23.87 1.00
C ARG A 197 3.64 -25.00 -0.03
N SER A 198 3.23 -26.19 0.38
CA SER A 198 3.02 -27.32 -0.53
C SER A 198 1.83 -27.08 -1.46
N THR A 199 2.04 -27.21 -2.77
CA THR A 199 1.01 -27.15 -3.81
C THR A 199 1.08 -28.36 -4.72
N LYS A 200 0.09 -28.49 -5.60
CA LYS A 200 0.09 -29.47 -6.69
C LYS A 200 0.58 -28.83 -7.98
N LEU A 201 1.60 -29.43 -8.58
CA LEU A 201 2.08 -29.12 -9.91
C LEU A 201 1.40 -30.06 -10.91
N CYS A 202 0.62 -29.49 -11.82
CA CYS A 202 -0.25 -30.20 -12.75
C CYS A 202 0.30 -30.13 -14.17
N ASP A 203 0.53 -31.29 -14.80
CA ASP A 203 0.86 -31.39 -16.23
C ASP A 203 -0.44 -31.55 -17.04
N VAL A 204 -0.91 -30.45 -17.62
CA VAL A 204 -2.18 -30.39 -18.34
C VAL A 204 -1.95 -30.60 -19.83
N ILE A 205 -2.78 -31.41 -20.47
CA ILE A 205 -2.76 -31.70 -21.91
C ILE A 205 -3.62 -30.68 -22.63
N TRP A 206 -3.00 -29.95 -23.55
CA TRP A 206 -3.61 -28.97 -24.44
C TRP A 206 -3.52 -29.50 -25.87
N GLU A 207 -4.45 -29.08 -26.72
CA GLU A 207 -4.51 -29.54 -28.11
C GLU A 207 -4.39 -28.35 -29.06
N THR A 208 -3.43 -28.40 -29.97
CA THR A 208 -3.30 -27.39 -31.05
C THR A 208 -4.42 -27.54 -32.06
N GLU A 209 -4.65 -26.53 -32.89
CA GLU A 209 -5.65 -26.63 -33.96
C GLU A 209 -5.38 -27.75 -34.98
N ASP A 210 -4.13 -28.21 -35.07
CA ASP A 210 -3.70 -29.33 -35.92
C ASP A 210 -3.88 -30.71 -35.25
N GLY A 211 -4.37 -30.75 -34.00
CA GLY A 211 -4.56 -31.99 -33.23
C GLY A 211 -3.28 -32.51 -32.53
N GLU A 212 -2.20 -31.73 -32.51
CA GLU A 212 -0.98 -32.06 -31.75
C GLU A 212 -1.19 -31.74 -30.26
N ASN A 213 -0.91 -32.72 -29.40
CA ASN A 213 -0.98 -32.57 -27.95
C ASN A 213 0.29 -31.90 -27.40
N VAL A 214 0.11 -30.87 -26.57
CA VAL A 214 1.16 -30.13 -25.88
C VAL A 214 0.90 -30.21 -24.38
N ILE A 215 1.92 -30.59 -23.61
CA ILE A 215 1.82 -30.59 -22.15
C ILE A 215 2.26 -29.22 -21.64
N ILE A 216 1.43 -28.60 -20.81
CA ILE A 216 1.73 -27.34 -20.12
C ILE A 216 1.63 -27.57 -18.62
N THR A 217 2.68 -27.20 -17.90
CA THR A 217 2.79 -27.42 -16.46
C THR A 217 2.35 -26.16 -15.69
N THR A 218 1.47 -26.30 -14.70
CA THR A 218 0.99 -25.18 -13.90
C THR A 218 0.63 -25.57 -12.46
N THR A 219 0.77 -24.63 -11.53
CA THR A 219 0.26 -24.74 -10.14
C THR A 219 -1.12 -24.09 -9.97
N ARG A 220 -1.61 -23.37 -11.00
CA ARG A 220 -2.87 -22.62 -10.99
C ARG A 220 -3.79 -23.00 -12.16
N PRO A 221 -4.24 -24.27 -12.27
CA PRO A 221 -5.14 -24.70 -13.35
C PRO A 221 -6.48 -23.92 -13.39
N GLU A 222 -6.90 -23.32 -12.28
CA GLU A 222 -8.09 -22.44 -12.25
C GLU A 222 -7.95 -21.19 -13.14
N LEU A 223 -6.71 -20.73 -13.38
CA LEU A 223 -6.43 -19.54 -14.18
C LEU A 223 -6.35 -19.78 -15.69
N ILE A 224 -6.51 -21.03 -16.15
CA ILE A 224 -6.54 -21.35 -17.58
C ILE A 224 -7.56 -20.49 -18.34
N CYS A 225 -8.67 -20.13 -17.69
CA CYS A 225 -9.68 -19.25 -18.25
C CYS A 225 -9.18 -17.82 -18.56
N ALA A 226 -8.11 -17.38 -17.91
CA ALA A 226 -7.45 -16.09 -18.12
C ALA A 226 -6.19 -16.18 -18.99
N CYS A 227 -5.83 -17.36 -19.51
CA CYS A 227 -4.67 -17.52 -20.39
C CYS A 227 -4.80 -16.64 -21.63
N GLY A 228 -3.87 -15.72 -21.87
CA GLY A 228 -3.86 -14.85 -23.04
C GLY A 228 -2.97 -15.39 -24.16
N ILE A 229 -1.86 -16.03 -23.78
CA ILE A 229 -0.83 -16.54 -24.70
C ILE A 229 -0.13 -17.74 -24.06
N VAL A 230 0.41 -18.63 -24.89
CA VAL A 230 1.30 -19.71 -24.47
C VAL A 230 2.71 -19.38 -24.96
N LEU A 231 3.70 -19.51 -24.10
CA LEU A 231 5.09 -19.19 -24.40
C LEU A 231 5.99 -20.42 -24.34
N VAL A 232 6.91 -20.50 -25.29
CA VAL A 232 8.03 -21.44 -25.30
C VAL A 232 9.34 -20.66 -25.32
N HIS A 233 10.43 -21.27 -24.89
CA HIS A 233 11.74 -20.62 -25.02
C HIS A 233 12.17 -20.63 -26.50
N PRO A 234 12.70 -19.52 -27.07
CA PRO A 234 13.06 -19.45 -28.50
C PRO A 234 14.17 -20.43 -28.90
N GLU A 235 15.01 -20.85 -27.96
CA GLU A 235 16.08 -21.84 -28.20
C GLU A 235 15.64 -23.28 -27.89
N ASP A 236 14.39 -23.51 -27.50
CA ASP A 236 13.88 -24.85 -27.21
C ASP A 236 13.47 -25.56 -28.51
N SER A 237 14.36 -26.42 -29.01
CA SER A 237 14.13 -27.19 -30.23
C SER A 237 12.94 -28.15 -30.14
N ARG A 238 12.46 -28.49 -28.93
CA ARG A 238 11.31 -29.38 -28.73
C ARG A 238 10.00 -28.76 -29.18
N TYR A 239 9.89 -27.43 -29.14
CA TYR A 239 8.64 -26.69 -29.36
C TYR A 239 8.73 -25.59 -30.42
N SER A 240 9.88 -25.42 -31.08
CA SER A 240 10.09 -24.37 -32.09
C SER A 240 9.08 -24.44 -33.24
N HIS A 241 8.57 -25.64 -33.59
CA HIS A 241 7.57 -25.84 -34.64
C HIS A 241 6.14 -25.42 -34.24
N LEU A 242 5.91 -25.13 -32.97
CA LEU A 242 4.60 -24.70 -32.45
C LEU A 242 4.41 -23.18 -32.51
N ILE A 243 5.50 -22.40 -32.66
CA ILE A 243 5.45 -20.94 -32.66
C ILE A 243 4.56 -20.44 -33.82
N GLY A 244 3.58 -19.60 -33.49
CA GLY A 244 2.59 -19.05 -34.41
C GLY A 244 1.31 -19.86 -34.55
N LYS A 245 1.26 -21.10 -34.01
CA LYS A 245 0.04 -21.92 -34.01
C LYS A 245 -0.96 -21.48 -32.94
N GLU A 246 -2.24 -21.78 -33.17
CA GLU A 246 -3.27 -21.66 -32.14
C GLU A 246 -3.40 -22.95 -31.32
N ILE A 247 -3.68 -22.80 -30.02
CA ILE A 247 -3.91 -23.90 -29.08
C ILE A 247 -5.19 -23.69 -28.27
N HIS A 248 -5.93 -24.77 -28.04
CA HIS A 248 -7.21 -24.76 -27.34
C HIS A 248 -7.04 -24.78 -25.82
N LEU A 249 -7.83 -23.93 -25.14
CA LEU A 249 -7.94 -23.98 -23.69
C LEU A 249 -8.55 -25.33 -23.25
N PRO A 250 -7.92 -26.05 -22.31
CA PRO A 250 -8.37 -27.37 -21.89
C PRO A 250 -9.61 -27.32 -20.98
N LEU A 251 -9.99 -26.14 -20.48
CA LEU A 251 -11.19 -25.90 -19.70
C LEU A 251 -12.19 -25.02 -20.45
N ALA A 252 -13.48 -25.23 -20.18
CA ALA A 252 -14.54 -24.40 -20.75
C ALA A 252 -14.47 -22.96 -20.23
N VAL A 253 -14.65 -22.00 -21.13
CA VAL A 253 -14.67 -20.56 -20.86
C VAL A 253 -15.91 -19.90 -21.46
N ASN A 254 -16.31 -18.76 -20.90
CA ASN A 254 -17.41 -17.94 -21.39
C ASN A 254 -16.93 -16.54 -21.79
N GLY A 255 -17.58 -15.90 -22.76
CA GLY A 255 -17.32 -14.48 -23.09
C GLY A 255 -15.97 -14.17 -23.73
N ARG A 256 -15.18 -15.19 -24.12
CA ARG A 256 -13.88 -15.04 -24.79
C ARG A 256 -13.61 -16.15 -25.80
N SER A 257 -12.56 -15.98 -26.61
CA SER A 257 -12.04 -17.05 -27.47
C SER A 257 -11.58 -18.26 -26.65
N LYS A 258 -11.84 -19.47 -27.18
CA LYS A 258 -11.38 -20.76 -26.63
C LYS A 258 -9.97 -21.14 -27.09
N LYS A 259 -9.34 -20.28 -27.88
CA LYS A 259 -8.00 -20.47 -28.43
C LYS A 259 -7.08 -19.32 -28.03
N VAL A 260 -5.79 -19.62 -27.94
CA VAL A 260 -4.70 -18.67 -27.72
C VAL A 260 -3.53 -18.99 -28.66
N ILE A 261 -2.67 -18.02 -28.94
CA ILE A 261 -1.50 -18.19 -29.81
C ILE A 261 -0.32 -18.73 -28.99
N ILE A 262 0.51 -19.57 -29.61
CA ILE A 262 1.82 -19.97 -29.09
C ILE A 262 2.89 -19.01 -29.63
N SER A 263 3.68 -18.40 -28.76
CA SER A 263 4.79 -17.52 -29.12
C SER A 263 6.07 -17.90 -28.37
N SER A 264 7.17 -17.22 -28.67
CA SER A 264 8.46 -17.42 -28.00
C SER A 264 8.83 -16.27 -27.09
N HIS A 265 9.40 -16.57 -25.92
CA HIS A 265 9.93 -15.55 -25.01
C HIS A 265 11.07 -16.10 -24.14
N HIS A 266 12.10 -15.28 -23.89
CA HIS A 266 13.29 -15.71 -23.13
C HIS A 266 13.03 -15.92 -21.63
N SER A 267 11.94 -15.40 -21.07
CA SER A 267 11.60 -15.64 -19.64
C SER A 267 11.18 -17.09 -19.34
N VAL A 268 10.88 -17.88 -20.38
CA VAL A 268 10.46 -19.28 -20.22
C VAL A 268 11.65 -20.15 -19.79
N LYS A 269 11.53 -20.83 -18.65
CA LYS A 269 12.54 -21.76 -18.15
C LYS A 269 12.37 -23.13 -18.79
N MET A 270 13.24 -23.49 -19.73
CA MET A 270 13.18 -24.77 -20.48
C MET A 270 13.14 -26.02 -19.58
N GLU A 271 13.83 -25.98 -18.44
CA GLU A 271 13.97 -27.10 -17.51
C GLU A 271 12.85 -27.18 -16.46
N PHE A 272 11.99 -26.17 -16.36
CA PHE A 272 10.90 -26.16 -15.38
C PHE A 272 9.64 -26.76 -15.97
N GLY A 273 9.11 -27.82 -15.33
CA GLY A 273 7.92 -28.52 -15.80
C GLY A 273 8.13 -29.08 -17.21
N SER A 274 7.22 -28.73 -18.12
CA SER A 274 7.27 -29.09 -19.55
C SER A 274 8.17 -28.16 -20.38
N GLY A 275 8.62 -27.02 -19.85
CA GLY A 275 9.29 -25.99 -20.65
C GLY A 275 8.35 -25.14 -21.50
N VAL A 276 7.03 -25.28 -21.29
CA VAL A 276 5.97 -24.48 -21.91
C VAL A 276 5.22 -23.74 -20.81
N LEU A 277 5.03 -22.43 -20.96
CA LEU A 277 4.41 -21.55 -19.98
C LEU A 277 3.06 -21.04 -20.50
N MET A 278 1.97 -21.29 -19.76
CA MET A 278 0.73 -20.54 -19.97
C MET A 278 0.83 -19.20 -19.25
N VAL A 279 0.58 -18.11 -19.96
CA VAL A 279 0.59 -16.76 -19.38
C VAL A 279 -0.85 -16.34 -19.17
N CYS A 280 -1.25 -16.21 -17.90
CA CYS A 280 -2.63 -15.90 -17.54
C CYS A 280 -2.73 -14.46 -17.07
N SER A 281 -3.85 -13.81 -17.38
CA SER A 281 -4.07 -12.41 -17.00
C SER A 281 -3.95 -12.30 -15.48
N PHE A 282 -2.83 -11.73 -15.05
CA PHE A 282 -2.48 -11.47 -13.65
C PHE A 282 -2.33 -12.73 -12.78
N GLY A 283 -1.80 -13.82 -13.36
CA GLY A 283 -1.46 -15.03 -12.59
C GLY A 283 -0.31 -14.82 -11.60
N ASP A 284 0.69 -14.07 -12.02
CA ASP A 284 1.81 -13.57 -11.22
C ASP A 284 2.41 -12.26 -11.83
N GLN A 285 3.50 -11.75 -11.25
CA GLN A 285 4.17 -10.54 -11.75
C GLN A 285 4.85 -10.72 -13.11
N ASN A 286 5.34 -11.92 -13.43
CA ASN A 286 5.92 -12.20 -14.74
C ASN A 286 4.83 -12.15 -15.81
N ASP A 287 3.65 -12.71 -15.53
CA ASP A 287 2.50 -12.63 -16.43
C ASP A 287 2.09 -11.17 -16.70
N VAL A 288 2.06 -10.32 -15.67
CA VAL A 288 1.79 -8.87 -15.84
C VAL A 288 2.77 -8.23 -16.83
N SER A 289 4.07 -8.55 -16.70
CA SER A 289 5.11 -7.99 -17.56
C SER A 289 4.96 -8.43 -19.02
N VAL A 290 4.67 -9.72 -19.23
CA VAL A 290 4.46 -10.30 -20.57
C VAL A 290 3.20 -9.73 -21.22
N PHE A 291 2.09 -9.60 -20.48
CA PHE A 291 0.86 -9.00 -21.01
C PHE A 291 1.10 -7.57 -21.51
N ARG A 292 1.91 -6.79 -20.77
CA ARG A 292 2.29 -5.44 -21.17
C ARG A 292 3.18 -5.43 -22.41
N GLU A 293 4.19 -6.30 -22.46
CA GLU A 293 5.13 -6.38 -23.59
C GLU A 293 4.43 -6.76 -24.90
N PHE A 294 3.52 -7.73 -24.85
CA PHE A 294 2.77 -8.21 -26.01
C PHE A 294 1.52 -7.39 -26.32
N GLY A 295 1.17 -6.39 -25.49
CA GLY A 295 -0.03 -5.56 -25.66
C GLY A 295 -1.33 -6.37 -25.62
N LEU A 296 -1.41 -7.36 -24.72
CA LEU A 296 -2.56 -8.26 -24.62
C LEU A 296 -3.66 -7.66 -23.75
N ASP A 297 -4.91 -7.79 -24.20
CA ASP A 297 -6.07 -7.44 -23.39
C ASP A 297 -6.28 -8.44 -22.25
N PRO A 298 -6.40 -7.98 -21.00
CA PRO A 298 -6.52 -8.87 -19.86
C PRO A 298 -7.93 -9.46 -19.70
N PHE A 299 -7.96 -10.72 -19.28
CA PHE A 299 -9.14 -11.48 -18.91
C PHE A 299 -9.29 -11.53 -17.38
N VAL A 300 -10.28 -10.84 -16.84
CA VAL A 300 -10.50 -10.77 -15.38
C VAL A 300 -11.08 -12.08 -14.86
N ALA A 301 -10.23 -13.00 -14.40
CA ALA A 301 -10.65 -14.31 -13.87
C ALA A 301 -11.13 -14.28 -12.42
N ILE A 302 -10.63 -13.36 -11.61
CA ILE A 302 -10.93 -13.30 -10.16
C ILE A 302 -11.57 -11.95 -9.84
N ASN A 303 -12.66 -11.98 -9.08
CA ASN A 303 -13.38 -10.78 -8.64
C ASN A 303 -12.85 -10.23 -7.29
N LEU A 304 -13.39 -9.09 -6.85
CA LEU A 304 -13.06 -8.44 -5.58
C LEU A 304 -13.26 -9.31 -4.32
N LYS A 305 -14.04 -10.39 -4.40
CA LYS A 305 -14.28 -11.32 -3.28
C LYS A 305 -13.33 -12.51 -3.28
N GLY A 306 -12.42 -12.60 -4.25
CA GLY A 306 -11.55 -13.77 -4.40
C GLY A 306 -12.29 -14.98 -4.96
N GLU A 307 -13.37 -14.75 -5.70
CA GLU A 307 -14.15 -15.77 -6.39
C GLU A 307 -13.93 -15.67 -7.90
N MET A 308 -14.03 -16.80 -8.60
CA MET A 308 -13.90 -16.83 -10.05
C MET A 308 -15.07 -16.11 -10.74
N THR A 309 -14.78 -15.33 -11.78
CA THR A 309 -15.79 -14.63 -12.58
C THR A 309 -16.46 -15.58 -13.59
N GLU A 310 -17.49 -15.07 -14.28
CA GLU A 310 -18.23 -15.82 -15.31
C GLU A 310 -17.33 -16.35 -16.44
N ILE A 311 -16.17 -15.72 -16.68
CA ILE A 311 -15.22 -16.12 -17.73
C ILE A 311 -14.70 -17.55 -17.53
N SER A 312 -14.66 -17.99 -16.28
CA SER A 312 -14.16 -19.30 -15.85
C SER A 312 -15.16 -20.45 -16.09
N GLY A 313 -16.29 -20.16 -16.73
CA GLY A 313 -17.30 -21.15 -17.09
C GLY A 313 -17.78 -21.96 -15.88
N PRO A 314 -17.51 -23.26 -15.81
CA PRO A 314 -17.96 -24.13 -14.72
C PRO A 314 -17.38 -23.78 -13.34
N LEU A 315 -16.34 -22.95 -13.27
CA LEU A 315 -15.73 -22.53 -12.00
C LEU A 315 -16.34 -21.24 -11.43
N SER A 316 -17.23 -20.58 -12.16
CA SER A 316 -17.79 -19.28 -11.80
C SER A 316 -18.45 -19.30 -10.42
N GLY A 317 -18.12 -18.30 -9.59
CA GLY A 317 -18.64 -18.15 -8.23
C GLY A 317 -17.95 -18.99 -7.16
N LEU A 318 -17.01 -19.87 -7.52
CA LEU A 318 -16.20 -20.61 -6.55
C LEU A 318 -15.04 -19.73 -6.04
N SER A 319 -14.65 -19.90 -4.78
CA SER A 319 -13.39 -19.32 -4.29
C SER A 319 -12.19 -19.88 -5.08
N VAL A 320 -11.09 -19.13 -5.20
CA VAL A 320 -9.88 -19.59 -5.94
C VAL A 320 -9.41 -20.98 -5.50
N ILE A 321 -9.47 -21.28 -4.20
CA ILE A 321 -9.03 -22.57 -3.64
C ILE A 321 -9.98 -23.71 -4.07
N GLU A 322 -11.28 -23.47 -4.06
CA GLU A 322 -12.29 -24.45 -4.50
C GLU A 322 -12.26 -24.63 -6.02
N ALA A 323 -12.13 -23.52 -6.76
CA ALA A 323 -11.97 -23.51 -8.21
C ALA A 323 -10.74 -24.31 -8.64
N ARG A 324 -9.61 -24.20 -7.93
CA ARG A 324 -8.41 -25.00 -8.20
C ARG A 324 -8.67 -26.49 -8.07
N LYS A 325 -9.32 -26.92 -6.98
CA LYS A 325 -9.69 -28.33 -6.79
C LYS A 325 -10.63 -28.80 -7.89
N LYS A 326 -11.65 -28.00 -8.21
CA LYS A 326 -12.64 -28.32 -9.24
C LYS A 326 -12.05 -28.37 -10.64
N ALA A 327 -11.11 -27.47 -10.97
CA ALA A 327 -10.38 -27.46 -12.22
C ALA A 327 -9.61 -28.77 -12.41
N ILE A 328 -8.89 -29.23 -11.38
CA ILE A 328 -8.17 -30.50 -11.40
C ILE A 328 -9.15 -31.67 -11.61
N GLU A 329 -10.26 -31.72 -10.87
CA GLU A 329 -11.29 -32.76 -11.05
C GLU A 329 -11.85 -32.82 -12.49
N ILE A 330 -12.14 -31.65 -13.09
CA ILE A 330 -12.65 -31.58 -14.47
C ILE A 330 -11.59 -32.08 -15.45
N LEU A 331 -10.33 -31.64 -15.30
CA LEU A 331 -9.23 -32.07 -16.16
C LEU A 331 -8.97 -33.58 -16.06
N GLU A 332 -9.09 -34.17 -14.87
CA GLU A 332 -9.01 -35.63 -14.68
C GLU A 332 -10.17 -36.35 -15.37
N GLN A 333 -11.41 -35.88 -15.20
CA GLN A 333 -12.60 -36.47 -15.82
C GLN A 333 -12.57 -36.41 -17.35
N GLU A 334 -12.00 -35.34 -17.92
CA GLU A 334 -11.84 -35.17 -19.35
C GLU A 334 -10.56 -35.84 -19.91
N ASN A 335 -9.79 -36.55 -19.07
CA ASN A 335 -8.49 -37.16 -19.44
C ASN A 335 -7.48 -36.16 -20.01
N LYS A 336 -7.56 -34.89 -19.58
CA LYS A 336 -6.65 -33.80 -19.97
C LYS A 336 -5.53 -33.57 -18.95
N LEU A 337 -5.34 -34.48 -18.01
CA LEU A 337 -4.30 -34.38 -17.00
C LEU A 337 -3.31 -35.53 -17.16
N SER A 338 -2.06 -35.21 -17.51
CA SER A 338 -1.01 -36.20 -17.73
C SER A 338 -0.37 -36.65 -16.43
N SER A 339 -0.14 -35.72 -15.48
CA SER A 339 0.49 -36.04 -14.19
C SER A 339 0.19 -34.95 -13.15
N ILE A 340 0.23 -35.33 -11.86
CA ILE A 340 0.20 -34.41 -10.72
C ILE A 340 1.35 -34.78 -9.78
N LYS A 341 2.10 -33.78 -9.33
CA LYS A 341 3.19 -33.95 -8.34
C LYS A 341 3.06 -32.90 -7.25
N ASP A 342 3.44 -33.26 -6.02
CA ASP A 342 3.56 -32.27 -4.94
C ASP A 342 4.81 -31.41 -5.17
N HIS A 343 4.69 -30.12 -4.90
CA HIS A 343 5.75 -29.13 -5.11
C HIS A 343 5.71 -28.08 -3.99
N GLU A 344 6.85 -27.84 -3.35
CA GLU A 344 7.01 -26.72 -2.44
C GLU A 344 7.20 -25.44 -3.24
N GLN A 345 6.36 -24.43 -2.97
CA GLN A 345 6.46 -23.12 -3.61
C GLN A 345 6.33 -22.01 -2.57
N GLU A 346 6.91 -20.86 -2.88
CA GLU A 346 6.66 -19.63 -2.12
C GLU A 346 5.44 -18.91 -2.70
N ILE A 347 4.47 -18.59 -1.84
CA ILE A 347 3.30 -17.80 -2.21
C ILE A 347 3.37 -16.41 -1.57
N PRO A 348 2.92 -15.36 -2.27
CA PRO A 348 2.80 -14.04 -1.69
C PRO A 348 1.58 -13.98 -0.74
N VAL A 349 1.77 -13.34 0.40
CA VAL A 349 0.75 -13.05 1.42
C VAL A 349 0.87 -11.61 1.90
N SER A 350 -0.22 -11.03 2.38
CA SER A 350 -0.21 -9.71 3.02
C SER A 350 0.64 -9.76 4.31
N GLU A 351 1.52 -8.78 4.54
CA GLU A 351 2.29 -8.67 5.78
C GLU A 351 1.42 -8.66 7.04
N ARG A 352 0.31 -7.91 7.02
CA ARG A 352 -0.52 -7.67 8.20
C ARG A 352 -1.52 -8.80 8.48
N GLY A 353 -2.15 -9.33 7.43
CA GLY A 353 -3.19 -10.37 7.55
C GLY A 353 -2.69 -11.80 7.39
N ASN A 354 -1.48 -12.01 6.83
CA ASN A 354 -1.02 -13.31 6.31
C ASN A 354 -2.00 -13.98 5.33
N ASN A 355 -2.89 -13.21 4.70
CA ASN A 355 -3.85 -13.72 3.73
C ASN A 355 -3.18 -13.87 2.35
N PRO A 356 -3.52 -14.90 1.56
CA PRO A 356 -3.10 -14.99 0.17
C PRO A 356 -3.53 -13.75 -0.62
N VAL A 357 -2.60 -13.19 -1.39
CA VAL A 357 -2.90 -12.07 -2.29
C VAL A 357 -3.13 -12.56 -3.71
N GLU A 358 -3.96 -11.83 -4.44
CA GLU A 358 -4.21 -12.02 -5.87
C GLU A 358 -3.79 -10.76 -6.62
N ILE A 359 -3.49 -10.89 -7.91
CA ILE A 359 -3.32 -9.73 -8.77
C ILE A 359 -4.61 -9.56 -9.55
N ILE A 360 -5.30 -8.45 -9.35
CA ILE A 360 -6.56 -8.15 -10.02
C ILE A 360 -6.53 -6.75 -10.63
N LEU A 361 -7.34 -6.56 -11.67
CA LEU A 361 -7.45 -5.27 -12.35
C LEU A 361 -8.35 -4.34 -11.54
N LEU A 362 -7.79 -3.23 -11.06
CA LEU A 362 -8.52 -2.25 -10.26
C LEU A 362 -8.26 -0.84 -10.73
N LYS A 363 -9.32 -0.03 -10.68
CA LYS A 363 -9.24 1.39 -10.91
C LYS A 363 -8.84 2.07 -9.60
N GLU A 364 -7.59 2.51 -9.51
CA GLU A 364 -7.00 3.16 -8.33
C GLU A 364 -6.35 4.49 -8.69
N TRP A 365 -6.01 5.25 -7.65
CA TRP A 365 -5.20 6.46 -7.73
C TRP A 365 -3.73 6.09 -7.62
N TYR A 366 -2.92 6.64 -8.51
CA TYR A 366 -1.48 6.39 -8.60
C TYR A 366 -0.71 7.70 -8.58
N VAL A 367 0.39 7.72 -7.83
CA VAL A 367 1.43 8.74 -7.99
C VAL A 367 2.41 8.25 -9.05
N LYS A 368 2.54 9.03 -10.13
CA LYS A 368 3.58 8.83 -11.14
C LYS A 368 4.94 9.06 -10.52
N GLN A 369 5.74 8.01 -10.37
CA GLN A 369 7.06 8.10 -9.70
C GLN A 369 8.23 7.69 -10.60
N ILE A 370 7.98 6.91 -11.66
CA ILE A 370 9.07 6.40 -12.50
C ILE A 370 9.86 7.56 -13.14
N HIS A 371 9.15 8.60 -13.59
CA HIS A 371 9.76 9.77 -14.21
C HIS A 371 10.55 10.66 -13.22
N THR A 372 10.35 10.50 -11.91
CA THR A 372 11.05 11.30 -10.88
C THR A 372 12.30 10.61 -10.35
N LEU A 373 12.56 9.34 -10.72
CA LEU A 373 13.69 8.54 -10.22
C LEU A 373 15.05 9.24 -10.43
N GLU A 374 15.26 9.88 -11.57
CA GLU A 374 16.49 10.62 -11.85
C GLU A 374 16.68 11.78 -10.87
N ARG A 375 15.65 12.60 -10.69
CA ARG A 375 15.68 13.72 -9.73
C ARG A 375 15.84 13.23 -8.29
N MET A 376 15.20 12.13 -7.92
CA MET A 376 15.37 11.54 -6.59
C MET A 376 16.81 11.09 -6.37
N ASN A 377 17.48 10.49 -7.37
CA ASN A 377 18.88 10.07 -7.25
C ASN A 377 19.84 11.26 -7.04
N GLU A 378 19.57 12.41 -7.69
CA GLU A 378 20.30 13.65 -7.45
C GLU A 378 20.16 14.09 -6.00
N LEU A 379 18.93 14.20 -5.50
CA LEU A 379 18.63 14.62 -4.13
C LEU A 379 19.22 13.65 -3.09
N VAL A 380 19.10 12.35 -3.31
CA VAL A 380 19.69 11.32 -2.45
C VAL A 380 21.21 11.45 -2.38
N SER A 381 21.85 11.97 -3.41
CA SER A 381 23.30 12.22 -3.39
C SER A 381 23.70 13.45 -2.58
N GLU A 382 22.76 14.35 -2.28
CA GLU A 382 22.96 15.50 -1.38
C GLU A 382 22.69 15.14 0.10
N ILE A 383 22.04 14.01 0.37
CA ILE A 383 21.74 13.53 1.73
C ILE A 383 22.98 12.90 2.36
N ASN A 384 23.27 13.30 3.60
CA ASN A 384 24.33 12.68 4.39
C ASN A 384 23.83 11.45 5.16
N PHE A 385 24.22 10.24 4.71
CA PHE A 385 23.84 8.97 5.34
C PHE A 385 24.83 8.57 6.44
N ILE A 386 24.30 8.19 7.60
CA ILE A 386 25.09 7.66 8.72
C ILE A 386 24.48 6.32 9.17
N PRO A 387 25.19 5.18 8.99
CA PRO A 387 26.46 5.04 8.28
C PRO A 387 26.31 5.21 6.74
N PRO A 388 27.39 5.60 6.02
CA PRO A 388 27.33 5.84 4.57
C PRO A 388 26.81 4.66 3.73
N ARG A 389 27.06 3.43 4.20
CA ARG A 389 26.58 2.20 3.53
C ARG A 389 25.05 2.14 3.39
N ASN A 390 24.30 2.84 4.24
CA ASN A 390 22.84 2.80 4.20
C ASN A 390 22.27 3.46 2.95
N LYS A 391 23.04 4.34 2.29
CA LYS A 391 22.68 4.90 0.98
C LYS A 391 22.45 3.78 -0.05
N GLN A 392 23.30 2.75 -0.04
CA GLN A 392 23.21 1.64 -1.00
C GLN A 392 21.85 0.93 -0.93
N PHE A 393 21.26 0.76 0.26
CA PHE A 393 19.94 0.12 0.36
C PHE A 393 18.85 0.94 -0.30
N LEU A 394 18.92 2.27 -0.21
CA LEU A 394 17.97 3.16 -0.90
C LEU A 394 18.20 3.15 -2.41
N ASP A 395 19.47 3.22 -2.84
CA ASP A 395 19.85 3.16 -4.26
C ASP A 395 19.37 1.83 -4.90
N ASP A 396 19.61 0.69 -4.23
CA ASP A 396 19.18 -0.63 -4.69
C ASP A 396 17.66 -0.73 -4.78
N TRP A 397 16.92 -0.19 -3.79
CA TRP A 397 15.46 -0.17 -3.83
C TRP A 397 14.94 0.69 -4.99
N MET A 398 15.48 1.91 -5.16
CA MET A 398 15.07 2.83 -6.22
C MET A 398 15.31 2.27 -7.63
N GLN A 399 16.39 1.51 -7.85
CA GLN A 399 16.68 0.86 -9.13
C GLN A 399 15.63 -0.19 -9.53
N ASN A 400 14.90 -0.75 -8.56
CA ASN A 400 13.89 -1.77 -8.80
C ASN A 400 12.46 -1.21 -8.94
N ILE A 401 12.27 0.11 -8.79
CA ILE A 401 10.96 0.75 -8.98
C ILE A 401 10.61 0.76 -10.47
N SER A 402 9.63 -0.07 -10.83
CA SER A 402 9.16 -0.26 -12.21
C SER A 402 7.67 0.04 -12.41
N ILE A 403 6.98 0.43 -11.34
CA ILE A 403 5.54 0.75 -11.33
C ILE A 403 5.27 2.06 -10.60
N ASP A 404 4.18 2.72 -10.97
CA ASP A 404 3.67 3.86 -10.21
C ASP A 404 3.05 3.39 -8.88
N TRP A 405 3.13 4.23 -7.85
CA TRP A 405 2.70 3.85 -6.51
C TRP A 405 1.18 3.95 -6.38
N PRO A 406 0.45 2.85 -6.09
CA PRO A 406 -0.96 2.91 -5.75
C PRO A 406 -1.15 3.59 -4.39
N ILE A 407 -1.73 4.78 -4.40
CA ILE A 407 -1.93 5.60 -3.20
C ILE A 407 -3.35 5.54 -2.63
N SER A 408 -4.29 4.86 -3.27
CA SER A 408 -5.63 4.66 -2.72
C SER A 408 -5.86 3.27 -2.14
N ARG A 409 -6.79 3.20 -1.19
CA ARG A 409 -7.25 2.01 -0.46
C ARG A 409 -8.77 2.04 -0.32
N ARG A 410 -9.38 0.86 -0.13
CA ARG A 410 -10.83 0.69 0.12
C ARG A 410 -11.09 0.42 1.60
N ARG A 411 -10.63 1.34 2.45
CA ARG A 411 -10.72 1.28 3.93
C ARG A 411 -11.40 2.56 4.46
N TRP A 412 -11.56 2.73 5.78
CA TRP A 412 -12.32 3.85 6.35
C TRP A 412 -11.52 4.75 7.30
N TYR A 413 -10.68 4.21 8.19
CA TYR A 413 -9.90 4.98 9.18
C TYR A 413 -8.54 5.44 8.62
N HIS A 414 -8.62 6.28 7.59
CA HIS A 414 -7.51 6.83 6.82
C HIS A 414 -7.89 8.25 6.36
N THR A 415 -6.98 8.98 5.74
CA THR A 415 -7.28 10.26 5.08
C THR A 415 -8.08 10.03 3.80
N GLU A 416 -9.18 10.75 3.60
CA GLU A 416 -10.02 10.64 2.42
C GLU A 416 -9.36 11.24 1.17
N VAL A 417 -9.58 10.62 0.00
CA VAL A 417 -9.24 11.24 -1.29
C VAL A 417 -10.20 12.43 -1.53
N PRO A 418 -9.70 13.67 -1.68
CA PRO A 418 -10.52 14.88 -1.65
C PRO A 418 -11.14 15.23 -3.02
N ILE A 419 -11.94 14.33 -3.60
CA ILE A 419 -12.57 14.52 -4.91
C ILE A 419 -14.08 14.31 -4.85
N TRP A 420 -14.82 15.16 -5.56
CA TRP A 420 -16.21 14.93 -5.93
C TRP A 420 -16.37 14.86 -7.44
N TYR A 421 -17.28 14.02 -7.91
CA TYR A 421 -17.58 13.77 -9.31
C TYR A 421 -18.95 14.33 -9.69
N THR A 422 -19.05 14.91 -10.88
CA THR A 422 -20.35 15.11 -11.53
C THR A 422 -20.96 13.77 -11.93
N GLU A 423 -22.28 13.72 -12.13
CA GLU A 423 -23.01 12.51 -12.51
C GLU A 423 -22.47 11.86 -13.82
N ASP A 424 -22.08 12.69 -14.78
CA ASP A 424 -21.48 12.24 -16.05
C ASP A 424 -19.97 11.88 -15.92
N GLY A 425 -19.37 12.15 -14.76
CA GLY A 425 -17.95 11.93 -14.47
C GLY A 425 -16.98 12.78 -15.30
N SER A 426 -17.45 13.78 -16.05
CA SER A 426 -16.62 14.64 -16.92
C SER A 426 -15.84 15.69 -16.14
N LYS A 427 -16.37 16.13 -15.00
CA LYS A 427 -15.76 17.14 -14.14
C LYS A 427 -15.53 16.59 -12.74
N VAL A 428 -14.54 17.16 -12.09
CA VAL A 428 -14.26 16.92 -10.68
C VAL A 428 -14.21 18.24 -9.92
N VAL A 429 -14.58 18.19 -8.65
CA VAL A 429 -14.43 19.32 -7.72
C VAL A 429 -13.34 18.95 -6.72
N VAL A 430 -12.42 19.88 -6.45
CA VAL A 430 -11.31 19.72 -5.49
C VAL A 430 -11.32 20.85 -4.46
N PRO A 431 -10.98 20.59 -3.18
CA PRO A 431 -11.00 21.62 -2.15
C PRO A 431 -9.83 22.61 -2.29
N PRO A 432 -9.95 23.80 -1.68
CA PRO A 432 -8.81 24.70 -1.51
C PRO A 432 -7.74 24.06 -0.61
N SER A 433 -6.49 24.52 -0.77
CA SER A 433 -5.36 24.09 0.06
C SER A 433 -5.58 24.46 1.54
N GLY A 434 -5.17 23.58 2.45
CA GLY A 434 -5.26 23.77 3.90
C GLY A 434 -6.64 23.48 4.52
N VAL A 435 -7.59 22.95 3.74
CA VAL A 435 -8.92 22.56 4.25
C VAL A 435 -9.08 21.04 4.19
N TYR A 436 -9.29 20.43 5.36
CA TYR A 436 -9.62 19.01 5.43
C TYR A 436 -11.11 18.78 5.11
N VAL A 437 -11.37 17.83 4.20
CA VAL A 437 -12.72 17.49 3.73
C VAL A 437 -12.96 15.98 3.71
N GLN A 438 -14.23 15.57 3.77
CA GLN A 438 -14.63 14.16 3.75
C GLN A 438 -15.71 13.91 2.67
N PRO A 439 -15.30 13.70 1.41
CA PRO A 439 -16.24 13.70 0.29
C PRO A 439 -17.36 12.67 0.37
N TRP A 440 -17.13 11.54 1.02
CA TRP A 440 -18.14 10.48 1.18
C TRP A 440 -19.37 10.91 2.01
N ARG A 441 -19.32 12.02 2.76
CA ARG A 441 -20.45 12.54 3.54
C ARG A 441 -20.73 14.02 3.38
N ASP A 442 -19.71 14.81 3.02
CA ASP A 442 -19.81 16.27 2.97
C ASP A 442 -19.83 16.77 1.52
N LEU A 443 -20.47 17.91 1.29
CA LEU A 443 -20.38 18.64 0.02
C LEU A 443 -19.04 19.42 -0.05
N PRO A 444 -18.55 19.76 -1.26
CA PRO A 444 -17.37 20.60 -1.38
C PRO A 444 -17.56 21.98 -0.72
N PRO A 445 -16.51 22.57 -0.13
CA PRO A 445 -16.46 23.99 0.22
C PRO A 445 -16.85 24.89 -0.96
N MET A 446 -17.44 26.06 -0.70
CA MET A 446 -17.94 26.94 -1.77
C MET A 446 -16.82 27.49 -2.66
N ASP A 447 -15.64 27.71 -2.09
CA ASP A 447 -14.43 28.16 -2.75
C ASP A 447 -13.62 27.02 -3.41
N SER A 448 -14.16 25.80 -3.48
CA SER A 448 -13.58 24.70 -4.24
C SER A 448 -13.45 25.00 -5.73
N GLU A 449 -12.47 24.41 -6.39
CA GLU A 449 -12.26 24.54 -7.83
C GLU A 449 -12.95 23.40 -8.58
N VAL A 450 -13.58 23.73 -9.71
CA VAL A 450 -14.13 22.78 -10.67
C VAL A 450 -13.10 22.57 -11.78
N LEU A 451 -12.70 21.33 -11.99
CA LEU A 451 -11.71 20.95 -13.00
C LEU A 451 -12.36 20.04 -14.04
N ASP A 452 -11.91 20.16 -15.30
CA ASP A 452 -12.12 19.10 -16.28
C ASP A 452 -11.31 17.86 -15.88
N ARG A 453 -11.96 16.69 -15.87
CA ARG A 453 -11.34 15.49 -15.29
C ARG A 453 -10.18 14.96 -16.13
N GLU A 454 -10.20 15.13 -17.45
CA GLU A 454 -9.15 14.59 -18.33
C GLU A 454 -7.98 15.56 -18.45
N THR A 455 -8.27 16.81 -18.78
CA THR A 455 -7.26 17.84 -19.04
C THR A 455 -6.69 18.48 -17.78
N LYS A 456 -7.39 18.36 -16.64
CA LYS A 456 -7.08 19.02 -15.36
C LYS A 456 -7.19 20.55 -15.42
N GLU A 457 -7.76 21.11 -16.48
CA GLU A 457 -7.96 22.55 -16.61
C GLU A 457 -9.02 23.05 -15.63
N THR A 458 -8.73 24.18 -14.97
CA THR A 458 -9.68 24.84 -14.07
C THR A 458 -10.78 25.54 -14.88
N LEU A 459 -12.02 25.12 -14.65
CA LEU A 459 -13.22 25.61 -15.33
C LEU A 459 -13.87 26.78 -14.57
N GLY A 460 -13.73 26.82 -13.24
CA GLY A 460 -14.31 27.86 -12.40
C GLY A 460 -14.36 27.46 -10.93
N ILE A 461 -15.08 28.25 -10.13
CA ILE A 461 -15.30 28.00 -8.70
C ILE A 461 -16.63 27.27 -8.49
N TYR A 462 -16.69 26.38 -7.51
CA TYR A 462 -17.84 25.54 -7.21
C TYR A 462 -19.09 26.38 -6.91
N GLU A 463 -18.98 27.45 -6.12
CA GLU A 463 -20.09 28.36 -5.81
C GLU A 463 -20.84 28.84 -7.07
N ASP A 464 -20.09 29.30 -8.08
CA ASP A 464 -20.64 29.85 -9.32
C ASP A 464 -21.23 28.78 -10.23
N MET A 465 -20.65 27.57 -10.22
CA MET A 465 -21.01 26.48 -11.12
C MET A 465 -22.00 25.50 -10.50
N LYS A 466 -22.30 25.59 -9.20
CA LYS A 466 -23.10 24.62 -8.45
C LYS A 466 -24.43 24.27 -9.11
N ALA A 467 -25.13 25.25 -9.66
CA ALA A 467 -26.42 25.05 -10.33
C ALA A 467 -26.31 24.24 -11.64
N GLN A 468 -25.11 24.19 -12.25
CA GLN A 468 -24.84 23.52 -13.53
C GLN A 468 -24.24 22.11 -13.36
N LEU A 469 -23.69 21.81 -12.17
CA LEU A 469 -22.97 20.55 -11.90
C LEU A 469 -23.88 19.38 -11.52
N GLY A 470 -25.14 19.65 -11.16
CA GLY A 470 -26.08 18.61 -10.71
C GLY A 470 -25.71 18.06 -9.32
N GLU A 471 -26.10 16.80 -9.08
CA GLU A 471 -25.75 16.09 -7.85
C GLU A 471 -24.30 15.59 -7.94
N LEU A 472 -23.53 15.88 -6.89
CA LEU A 472 -22.13 15.46 -6.81
C LEU A 472 -22.01 14.18 -5.98
N THR A 473 -21.21 13.24 -6.45
CA THR A 473 -20.83 12.04 -5.68
C THR A 473 -19.39 12.19 -5.19
N GLY A 474 -19.17 12.06 -3.88
CA GLY A 474 -17.82 12.09 -3.32
C GLY A 474 -17.07 10.77 -3.51
N GLU A 475 -15.75 10.85 -3.62
CA GLU A 475 -14.87 9.68 -3.63
C GLU A 475 -14.96 8.93 -2.30
N GLU A 476 -15.07 7.59 -2.39
CA GLU A 476 -15.16 6.73 -1.21
C GLU A 476 -13.80 6.21 -0.77
N LYS A 477 -12.84 6.13 -1.70
CA LYS A 477 -11.47 5.69 -1.43
C LYS A 477 -10.76 6.63 -0.47
N VAL A 478 -9.80 6.04 0.23
CA VAL A 478 -8.93 6.73 1.19
C VAL A 478 -7.48 6.53 0.79
N PHE A 479 -6.58 7.34 1.32
CA PHE A 479 -5.16 7.21 1.07
C PHE A 479 -4.56 5.97 1.74
N ASP A 480 -3.50 5.48 1.14
CA ASP A 480 -2.50 4.65 1.78
C ASP A 480 -1.93 5.37 3.03
N THR A 481 -1.71 4.65 4.13
CA THR A 481 -1.05 5.24 5.31
C THR A 481 0.36 5.73 5.01
N TRP A 482 1.02 5.10 4.03
CA TRP A 482 2.33 5.55 3.58
C TRP A 482 2.27 6.91 2.87
N MET A 483 1.13 7.27 2.26
CA MET A 483 0.93 8.60 1.67
C MET A 483 0.78 9.67 2.75
N ASP A 484 0.18 9.35 3.89
CA ASP A 484 0.13 10.29 5.02
C ASP A 484 1.51 10.44 5.67
N SER A 485 2.15 9.31 6.01
CA SER A 485 3.42 9.33 6.73
C SER A 485 4.60 9.83 5.87
N SER A 486 4.56 9.70 4.53
CA SER A 486 5.59 10.28 3.66
C SER A 486 5.63 11.80 3.66
N ASN A 487 4.59 12.46 4.19
CA ASN A 487 4.50 13.92 4.28
C ASN A 487 4.88 14.47 5.66
N SER A 488 5.34 13.63 6.60
CA SER A 488 5.66 14.06 7.97
C SER A 488 6.72 15.16 7.99
N ASN A 489 7.73 15.05 7.13
CA ASN A 489 8.81 16.02 7.03
C ASN A 489 8.28 17.40 6.60
N LEU A 490 7.34 17.46 5.66
CA LEU A 490 6.73 18.71 5.22
C LEU A 490 5.86 19.31 6.34
N PHE A 491 5.10 18.47 7.05
CA PHE A 491 4.33 18.93 8.21
C PHE A 491 5.22 19.47 9.34
N VAL A 492 6.32 18.78 9.64
CA VAL A 492 7.25 19.10 10.74
C VAL A 492 8.14 20.29 10.41
N SER A 493 8.53 20.49 9.15
CA SER A 493 9.42 21.60 8.77
C SER A 493 8.68 22.89 8.41
N GLY A 494 7.35 22.84 8.21
CA GLY A 494 6.54 23.96 7.73
C GLY A 494 6.79 24.25 6.25
#